data_AF-A0A2E6YTC3-F1
#
_entry.id   AF-A0A2E6YTC3-F1
#
_cell.length_a   1.000
_cell.length_b   1.000
_cell.length_c   1.000
_cell.angle_alpha   90.00
_cell.angle_beta   90.00
_cell.angle_gamma   90.00
#
_symmetry.space_group_name_H-M   'P 1'
#
loop_
_entity.id
_entity.type
_entity.pdbx_description
1 polymer ?
#
loop_
_entity_poly.entity_id
_entity_poly.type
_entity_poly.pdbx_seq_one_letter_code
_entity_poly.pdbx_strand_id
1 'polypeptide(L)'
;MVTEGAVDPFWTAGIGAFDEAIGWNDCVNDNGADCPSVNWSWQSDVERGQVLTVEWIENHATAGIYFKSATPRDLTAYANGYVSFDLRSASSTANIVMKIDCVYPCTSGDFSVSPTITETWQQIDIPVAQLVNAGLDLTSVDTGLVLWPTGSNAVTLYIDNVRWRASPGAGPAPLTGPDSPLDYAGFDLVWADEFTGDQLNVENWNHDIGGGGWGNNESQYYREENVSLSGGFLTITAKQEDYGGRNYTSSRIKTESLFDFTYGRVDIRAALPRGQGIWSALWALGSNFSEVGWPYSGEIDIMEMIGGAGRENTIHGTVHWNVGGLSSSYAHAYVGEAFTSNDFSAGFNVFSIIRTEEQIEWRVNDTPFYQFNIDDSANLAAFRKPFFLIFNIAVGGIWPGYPDASTTFPQKMIVDYVRVFEPTDPDLDTDQDGLTDTEESALGTDPNNPDSDGDGLSDGEEVTLGTHPNRPDTDEDGVSDGDEVAAGTDPLYNEEEPFNSNFLIILIEAAKRANSE
;
A
#
# COMPACT_ATOMS: atom_id res chain seq x y z
N MET A 1 5.32 15.73 -7.43
CA MET A 1 6.38 16.73 -7.74
C MET A 1 7.63 16.01 -8.19
N VAL A 2 8.12 15.02 -7.43
CA VAL A 2 9.16 14.09 -7.88
C VAL A 2 8.69 12.68 -7.59
N THR A 3 8.66 11.82 -8.60
CA THR A 3 8.36 10.39 -8.51
C THR A 3 8.98 9.68 -9.70
N GLU A 4 9.61 8.52 -9.48
CA GLU A 4 10.14 7.63 -10.53
C GLU A 4 11.03 8.34 -11.57
N GLY A 5 12.04 9.06 -11.12
CA GLY A 5 13.02 9.66 -12.04
C GLY A 5 12.51 10.88 -12.83
N ALA A 6 11.34 11.42 -12.48
CA ALA A 6 10.74 12.53 -13.20
C ALA A 6 10.26 13.65 -12.26
N VAL A 7 10.35 14.89 -12.76
CA VAL A 7 9.62 16.02 -12.18
C VAL A 7 8.23 16.06 -12.80
N ASP A 8 7.22 16.16 -11.95
CA ASP A 8 5.83 16.31 -12.35
C ASP A 8 5.67 17.49 -13.33
N PRO A 9 4.97 17.30 -14.48
CA PRO A 9 4.75 18.34 -15.48
C PRO A 9 4.13 19.64 -14.94
N PHE A 10 3.52 19.59 -13.76
CA PHE A 10 3.05 20.75 -13.01
C PHE A 10 4.18 21.76 -12.72
N TRP A 11 5.42 21.31 -12.50
CA TRP A 11 6.61 22.13 -12.22
C TRP A 11 7.44 22.37 -13.48
N THR A 12 6.84 23.13 -14.40
CA THR A 12 7.29 23.33 -15.79
C THR A 12 8.68 23.93 -15.97
N ALA A 13 9.24 24.62 -14.96
CA ALA A 13 10.61 25.12 -15.03
C ALA A 13 11.65 24.09 -14.57
N GLY A 14 11.20 22.96 -14.02
CA GLY A 14 12.04 21.82 -13.67
C GLY A 14 12.85 22.04 -12.39
N ILE A 15 14.05 21.49 -12.40
CA ILE A 15 15.01 21.52 -11.29
C ILE A 15 15.96 22.67 -11.51
N GLY A 16 16.21 23.47 -10.48
CA GLY A 16 17.29 24.44 -10.48
C GLY A 16 17.94 24.54 -9.10
N ALA A 17 19.02 25.30 -9.02
CA ALA A 17 19.70 25.61 -7.78
C ALA A 17 20.07 27.08 -7.73
N PHE A 18 20.09 27.66 -6.53
CA PHE A 18 20.75 28.94 -6.29
C PHE A 18 22.13 28.68 -5.70
N ASP A 19 23.09 29.57 -5.97
CA ASP A 19 24.44 29.43 -5.42
C ASP A 19 25.10 30.79 -5.12
N GLU A 20 25.47 30.99 -3.86
CA GLU A 20 26.19 32.18 -3.39
C GLU A 20 27.55 32.36 -4.07
N ALA A 21 28.23 31.27 -4.47
CA ALA A 21 29.54 31.32 -5.12
C ALA A 21 29.52 32.08 -6.46
N ILE A 22 28.35 32.14 -7.10
CA ILE A 22 28.11 32.88 -8.35
C ILE A 22 27.28 34.15 -8.12
N GLY A 23 27.18 34.61 -6.86
CA GLY A 23 26.46 35.83 -6.49
C GLY A 23 24.96 35.66 -6.37
N TRP A 24 24.49 34.49 -5.90
CA TRP A 24 23.07 34.14 -5.73
C TRP A 24 22.30 34.02 -7.05
N ASN A 25 23.00 33.74 -8.15
CA ASN A 25 22.38 33.43 -9.43
C ASN A 25 21.88 31.96 -9.45
N ASP A 26 21.04 31.66 -10.43
CA ASP A 26 20.43 30.36 -10.63
C ASP A 26 21.17 29.49 -11.66
N CYS A 27 21.23 28.19 -11.42
CA CYS A 27 21.60 27.14 -12.37
C CYS A 27 20.36 26.28 -12.62
N VAL A 28 19.90 26.15 -13.86
CA VAL A 28 18.56 25.61 -14.16
C VAL A 28 18.64 24.54 -15.23
N ASN A 29 18.14 23.34 -14.92
CA ASN A 29 18.09 22.16 -15.81
C ASN A 29 19.43 21.81 -16.47
N ASP A 30 20.54 22.05 -15.77
CA ASP A 30 21.90 21.82 -16.24
C ASP A 30 22.68 20.82 -15.37
N ASN A 31 21.99 20.15 -14.43
CA ASN A 31 22.58 19.22 -13.46
C ASN A 31 23.68 19.87 -12.60
N GLY A 32 23.59 21.19 -12.39
CA GLY A 32 24.54 21.97 -11.60
C GLY A 32 25.85 22.31 -12.33
N ALA A 33 25.91 22.16 -13.66
CA ALA A 33 27.10 22.49 -14.44
C ALA A 33 27.59 23.93 -14.22
N ASP A 34 26.67 24.88 -14.02
CA ASP A 34 26.97 26.29 -13.77
C ASP A 34 27.08 26.65 -12.27
N CYS A 35 26.85 25.68 -11.35
CA CYS A 35 26.84 25.87 -9.90
C CYS A 35 28.06 25.21 -9.23
N PRO A 36 29.02 25.99 -8.69
CA PRO A 36 30.21 25.44 -8.03
C PRO A 36 29.93 24.65 -6.74
N SER A 37 28.86 24.98 -6.02
CA SER A 37 28.60 24.49 -4.67
C SER A 37 27.68 23.27 -4.61
N VAL A 38 26.88 23.04 -5.66
CA VAL A 38 25.85 22.00 -5.67
C VAL A 38 25.67 21.40 -7.07
N ASN A 39 25.57 20.08 -7.14
CA ASN A 39 25.20 19.35 -8.36
C ASN A 39 23.96 18.47 -8.10
N TRP A 40 23.33 17.97 -9.16
CA TRP A 40 22.28 16.95 -9.02
C TRP A 40 22.23 16.01 -10.22
N SER A 41 21.76 14.78 -9.99
CA SER A 41 21.59 13.76 -11.03
C SER A 41 20.52 12.74 -10.63
N TRP A 42 19.95 12.03 -11.60
CA TRP A 42 19.09 10.87 -11.34
C TRP A 42 19.96 9.63 -11.18
N GLN A 43 19.68 8.82 -10.15
CA GLN A 43 20.39 7.57 -9.88
C GLN A 43 19.41 6.45 -9.55
N SER A 44 19.79 5.22 -9.90
CA SER A 44 19.06 4.03 -9.46
C SER A 44 19.35 3.75 -7.99
N ASP A 45 18.29 3.45 -7.25
CA ASP A 45 18.27 3.00 -5.88
C ASP A 45 17.52 1.67 -5.80
N VAL A 46 18.06 0.71 -5.04
CA VAL A 46 17.52 -0.65 -4.96
C VAL A 46 16.16 -0.71 -4.25
N GLU A 47 15.88 0.22 -3.33
CA GLU A 47 14.62 0.25 -2.59
C GLU A 47 13.57 1.15 -3.26
N ARG A 48 14.00 2.20 -3.97
CA ARG A 48 13.12 3.29 -4.44
C ARG A 48 13.11 3.50 -5.96
N GLY A 49 13.82 2.68 -6.74
CA GLY A 49 13.91 2.86 -8.19
C GLY A 49 14.72 4.11 -8.55
N GLN A 50 14.20 5.00 -9.40
CA GLN A 50 14.93 6.21 -9.80
C GLN A 50 14.72 7.37 -8.81
N VAL A 51 15.79 7.82 -8.17
CA VAL A 51 15.78 8.91 -7.17
C VAL A 51 16.66 10.09 -7.59
N LEU A 52 16.36 11.29 -7.06
CA LEU A 52 17.19 12.47 -7.29
C LEU A 52 18.33 12.52 -6.26
N THR A 53 19.57 12.43 -6.73
CA THR A 53 20.77 12.61 -5.91
C THR A 53 21.25 14.05 -6.04
N VAL A 54 21.50 14.72 -4.91
CA VAL A 54 22.02 16.09 -4.84
C VAL A 54 23.28 16.10 -3.98
N GLU A 55 24.36 16.66 -4.50
CA GLU A 55 25.67 16.67 -3.82
C GLU A 55 26.14 18.10 -3.59
N TRP A 56 26.55 18.38 -2.35
CA TRP A 56 27.25 19.60 -1.93
C TRP A 56 28.68 19.26 -1.55
N ILE A 57 29.63 20.06 -2.04
CA ILE A 57 31.06 19.87 -1.77
C ILE A 57 31.48 20.41 -0.40
N GLU A 58 32.59 19.93 0.16
CA GLU A 58 33.09 20.47 1.42
C GLU A 58 33.48 21.97 1.29
N ASN A 59 33.19 22.75 2.33
CA ASN A 59 33.37 24.21 2.38
C ASN A 59 32.64 24.96 1.26
N HIS A 60 31.50 24.42 0.82
CA HIS A 60 30.63 25.05 -0.16
C HIS A 60 30.13 26.44 0.31
N ALA A 61 29.85 27.32 -0.65
CA ALA A 61 29.06 28.52 -0.39
C ALA A 61 27.59 28.13 -0.16
N THR A 62 26.75 29.03 0.34
CA THR A 62 25.34 28.71 0.56
C THR A 62 24.65 28.45 -0.78
N ALA A 63 24.18 27.23 -0.98
CA ALA A 63 23.55 26.80 -2.23
C ALA A 63 22.46 25.77 -1.96
N GLY A 64 21.38 25.80 -2.74
CA GLY A 64 20.23 24.95 -2.51
C GLY A 64 19.51 24.58 -3.78
N ILE A 65 18.98 23.36 -3.80
CA ILE A 65 18.19 22.81 -4.91
C ILE A 65 16.73 23.22 -4.77
N TYR A 66 16.03 23.42 -5.87
CA TYR A 66 14.61 23.76 -5.90
C TYR A 66 13.86 23.19 -7.10
N PHE A 67 12.54 23.14 -6.97
CA PHE A 67 11.61 22.74 -8.02
C PHE A 67 10.67 23.89 -8.36
N LYS A 68 10.68 24.34 -9.61
CA LYS A 68 10.02 25.58 -10.00
C LYS A 68 9.01 25.39 -11.13
N SER A 69 7.96 26.21 -11.12
CA SER A 69 7.04 26.38 -12.24
C SER A 69 7.26 27.72 -12.91
N ALA A 70 7.23 27.75 -14.25
CA ALA A 70 7.39 28.98 -15.02
C ALA A 70 6.24 29.99 -14.80
N THR A 71 5.05 29.47 -14.47
CA THR A 71 3.88 30.26 -14.07
C THR A 71 3.48 29.93 -12.63
N PRO A 72 3.14 30.94 -11.81
CA PRO A 72 2.65 30.71 -10.45
C PRO A 72 1.45 29.77 -10.42
N ARG A 73 1.35 29.00 -9.35
CA ARG A 73 0.37 27.93 -9.15
C ARG A 73 -0.50 28.26 -7.94
N ASP A 74 -1.80 28.07 -8.12
CA ASP A 74 -2.75 28.09 -7.02
C ASP A 74 -2.77 26.71 -6.34
N LEU A 75 -2.29 26.68 -5.11
CA LEU A 75 -2.19 25.51 -4.24
C LEU A 75 -3.11 25.63 -3.03
N THR A 76 -4.13 26.48 -3.08
CA THR A 76 -5.07 26.67 -1.97
C THR A 76 -5.82 25.40 -1.57
N ALA A 77 -6.00 24.44 -2.49
CA ALA A 77 -6.54 23.11 -2.21
C ALA A 77 -5.75 22.34 -1.15
N TYR A 78 -4.46 22.69 -0.97
CA TYR A 78 -3.54 22.05 -0.03
C TYR A 78 -3.41 22.80 1.30
N ALA A 79 -4.19 23.87 1.53
CA ALA A 79 -4.01 24.75 2.70
C ALA A 79 -4.01 24.04 4.06
N ASN A 80 -4.74 22.93 4.17
CA ASN A 80 -4.82 22.12 5.39
C ASN A 80 -3.95 20.87 5.34
N GLY A 81 -3.22 20.65 4.25
CA GLY A 81 -2.46 19.46 3.94
C GLY A 81 -0.99 19.52 4.35
N TYR A 82 -0.18 18.73 3.65
CA TYR A 82 1.24 18.57 3.91
C TYR A 82 2.04 18.72 2.62
N VAL A 83 3.25 19.25 2.75
CA VAL A 83 4.32 19.05 1.78
C VAL A 83 5.15 17.89 2.29
N SER A 84 5.21 16.82 1.50
CA SER A 84 5.78 15.54 1.88
C SER A 84 6.89 15.16 0.93
N PHE A 85 7.97 14.61 1.46
CA PHE A 85 9.12 14.17 0.69
C PHE A 85 9.94 13.16 1.49
N ASP A 86 10.55 12.21 0.79
CA ASP A 86 11.41 11.21 1.38
C ASP A 86 12.87 11.62 1.19
N LEU A 87 13.67 11.55 2.26
CA LEU A 87 15.09 11.89 2.24
C LEU A 87 15.94 10.76 2.80
N ARG A 88 17.14 10.60 2.26
CA ARG A 88 18.23 9.77 2.80
C ARG A 88 19.57 10.46 2.55
N SER A 89 20.50 10.37 3.49
CA SER A 89 21.88 10.84 3.32
C SER A 89 22.80 9.66 2.98
N ALA A 90 23.86 9.87 2.19
CA ALA A 90 24.69 8.76 1.72
C ALA A 90 25.57 8.07 2.79
N SER A 91 26.06 8.80 3.79
CA SER A 91 27.06 8.24 4.74
C SER A 91 27.23 9.02 6.05
N SER A 92 26.30 9.92 6.39
CA SER A 92 26.36 10.70 7.63
C SER A 92 25.03 11.38 7.96
N THR A 93 24.90 11.93 9.16
CA THR A 93 23.74 12.75 9.51
C THR A 93 23.81 14.13 8.86
N ALA A 94 22.72 14.56 8.22
CA ALA A 94 22.62 15.84 7.54
C ALA A 94 21.48 16.69 8.13
N ASN A 95 21.82 17.90 8.57
CA ASN A 95 20.81 18.89 8.95
C ASN A 95 20.42 19.67 7.70
N ILE A 96 19.14 19.59 7.32
CA ILE A 96 18.61 20.21 6.11
C ILE A 96 17.70 21.37 6.50
N VAL A 97 17.76 22.45 5.74
CA VAL A 97 16.79 23.54 5.77
C VAL A 97 15.98 23.50 4.49
N MET A 98 14.70 23.84 4.62
CA MET A 98 13.78 23.95 3.52
C MET A 98 13.04 25.29 3.51
N LYS A 99 12.49 25.64 2.35
CA LYS A 99 11.44 26.65 2.23
C LYS A 99 10.58 26.39 0.99
N ILE A 100 9.52 27.19 0.87
CA ILE A 100 8.66 27.29 -0.30
C ILE A 100 8.51 28.76 -0.64
N ASP A 101 8.68 29.11 -1.91
CA ASP A 101 8.55 30.50 -2.36
C ASP A 101 7.30 30.68 -3.22
N CYS A 102 6.65 31.82 -3.01
CA CYS A 102 5.61 32.39 -3.83
C CYS A 102 6.18 33.60 -4.56
N VAL A 103 5.43 34.17 -5.50
CA VAL A 103 5.91 35.34 -6.24
C VAL A 103 6.40 36.43 -5.28
N TYR A 104 7.66 36.84 -5.45
CA TYR A 104 8.32 37.82 -4.59
C TYR A 104 7.41 39.04 -4.32
N PRO A 105 7.33 39.53 -3.06
CA PRO A 105 8.21 39.26 -1.91
C PRO A 105 7.75 38.12 -0.98
N CYS A 106 6.91 37.21 -1.46
CA CYS A 106 6.28 36.18 -0.64
C CYS A 106 7.17 34.94 -0.45
N THR A 107 7.27 34.42 0.77
CA THR A 107 8.03 33.19 1.10
C THR A 107 7.48 32.54 2.37
N SER A 108 7.64 31.22 2.50
CA SER A 108 7.41 30.53 3.77
C SER A 108 8.46 30.89 4.83
N GLY A 109 9.62 31.44 4.43
CA GLY A 109 10.80 31.52 5.28
C GLY A 109 11.46 30.16 5.48
N ASP A 110 12.60 30.18 6.17
CA ASP A 110 13.49 29.03 6.34
C ASP A 110 13.03 28.13 7.50
N PHE A 111 12.90 26.84 7.22
CA PHE A 111 12.53 25.81 8.20
C PHE A 111 13.60 24.73 8.28
N SER A 112 14.07 24.44 9.48
CA SER A 112 14.88 23.25 9.71
C SER A 112 14.02 22.00 9.59
N VAL A 113 14.44 21.08 8.73
CA VAL A 113 13.84 19.75 8.60
C VAL A 113 14.20 18.93 9.84
N SER A 114 13.20 18.26 10.41
CA SER A 114 13.32 17.41 11.59
C SER A 114 12.58 16.10 11.36
N PRO A 115 13.14 14.94 11.76
CA PRO A 115 14.44 14.76 12.41
C PRO A 115 15.64 15.06 11.48
N THR A 116 16.85 15.08 12.03
CA THR A 116 18.08 15.10 11.23
C THR A 116 18.10 13.90 10.28
N ILE A 117 18.51 14.13 9.03
CA ILE A 117 18.47 13.11 7.99
C ILE A 117 19.60 12.10 8.19
N THR A 118 19.30 10.81 8.10
CA THR A 118 20.23 9.69 8.35
C THR A 118 20.49 8.88 7.08
N GLU A 119 21.23 7.78 7.22
CA GLU A 119 21.54 6.83 6.14
C GLU A 119 20.36 5.93 5.75
N THR A 120 19.22 6.07 6.42
CA THR A 120 17.98 5.34 6.14
C THR A 120 16.95 6.29 5.55
N TRP A 121 16.10 5.81 4.64
CA TRP A 121 15.00 6.61 4.10
C TRP A 121 14.06 7.10 5.21
N GLN A 122 13.75 8.39 5.18
CA GLN A 122 12.87 9.04 6.14
C GLN A 122 11.82 9.88 5.39
N GLN A 123 10.54 9.61 5.65
CA GLN A 123 9.46 10.47 5.18
C GLN A 123 9.37 11.72 6.07
N ILE A 124 9.39 12.88 5.43
CA ILE A 124 9.25 14.19 6.07
C ILE A 124 7.91 14.78 5.67
N ASP A 125 7.12 15.20 6.66
CA ASP A 125 5.81 15.81 6.48
C ASP A 125 5.74 17.18 7.12
N ILE A 126 5.65 18.22 6.29
CA ILE A 126 5.57 19.62 6.74
C ILE A 126 4.14 20.15 6.54
N PRO A 127 3.41 20.50 7.62
CA PRO A 127 2.07 21.05 7.49
C PRO A 127 2.07 22.34 6.67
N VAL A 128 1.23 22.43 5.63
CA VAL A 128 1.13 23.62 4.79
C VAL A 128 0.69 24.84 5.61
N ALA A 129 -0.17 24.63 6.62
CA ALA A 129 -0.59 25.68 7.53
C ALA A 129 0.60 26.34 8.28
N GLN A 130 1.67 25.59 8.58
CA GLN A 130 2.87 26.16 9.21
C GLN A 130 3.58 27.13 8.25
N LEU A 131 3.66 26.77 6.96
CA LEU A 131 4.26 27.59 5.93
C LEU A 131 3.44 28.85 5.64
N VAL A 132 2.12 28.72 5.59
CA VAL A 132 1.19 29.86 5.42
C VAL A 132 1.28 30.82 6.60
N ASN A 133 1.31 30.30 7.83
CA ASN A 133 1.46 31.12 9.03
C ASN A 133 2.80 31.89 9.07
N ALA A 134 3.82 31.39 8.36
CA ALA A 134 5.11 32.03 8.24
C ALA A 134 5.21 33.01 7.05
N GLY A 135 4.18 33.11 6.21
CA GLY A 135 4.08 34.12 5.15
C GLY A 135 3.83 33.59 3.74
N LEU A 136 3.70 32.27 3.56
CA LEU A 136 3.42 31.68 2.26
C LEU A 136 1.99 32.01 1.77
N ASP A 137 1.88 32.54 0.55
CA ASP A 137 0.62 32.72 -0.17
C ASP A 137 0.42 31.57 -1.17
N LEU A 138 -0.57 30.73 -0.87
CA LEU A 138 -0.87 29.56 -1.68
C LEU A 138 -1.44 29.88 -3.06
N THR A 139 -1.96 31.10 -3.28
CA THR A 139 -2.54 31.47 -4.59
C THR A 139 -1.48 31.74 -5.65
N SER A 140 -0.21 31.88 -5.24
CA SER A 140 0.86 32.39 -6.08
C SER A 140 2.21 31.66 -5.91
N VAL A 141 2.17 30.37 -5.56
CA VAL A 141 3.39 29.54 -5.38
C VAL A 141 4.08 29.34 -6.72
N ASP A 142 5.34 29.77 -6.84
CA ASP A 142 6.12 29.53 -8.06
C ASP A 142 7.24 28.50 -7.82
N THR A 143 7.70 28.34 -6.58
CA THR A 143 8.81 27.45 -6.20
C THR A 143 8.33 26.49 -5.11
N GLY A 144 8.07 25.24 -5.49
CA GLY A 144 7.27 24.32 -4.68
C GLY A 144 8.01 23.62 -3.55
N LEU A 145 9.35 23.56 -3.61
CA LEU A 145 10.23 23.10 -2.54
C LEU A 145 11.64 23.61 -2.84
N VAL A 146 12.34 24.05 -1.81
CA VAL A 146 13.76 24.40 -1.81
C VAL A 146 14.43 23.66 -0.66
N LEU A 147 15.61 23.06 -0.89
CA LEU A 147 16.37 22.30 0.12
C LEU A 147 17.86 22.66 0.08
N TRP A 148 18.49 22.81 1.25
CA TRP A 148 19.95 22.94 1.38
C TRP A 148 20.44 22.45 2.75
N PRO A 149 21.68 21.92 2.84
CA PRO A 149 22.26 21.54 4.11
C PRO A 149 22.69 22.77 4.93
N THR A 150 22.71 22.61 6.25
CA THR A 150 23.39 23.53 7.16
C THR A 150 24.77 23.02 7.51
N GLY A 151 25.74 23.93 7.57
CA GLY A 151 27.13 23.61 7.84
C GLY A 151 27.98 23.73 6.56
N SER A 152 29.19 23.19 6.63
CA SER A 152 30.19 23.29 5.56
C SER A 152 30.80 21.93 5.21
N ASN A 153 30.22 20.84 5.69
CA ASN A 153 30.68 19.49 5.34
C ASN A 153 30.12 19.11 3.97
N ALA A 154 30.80 18.20 3.26
CA ALA A 154 30.20 17.59 2.08
C ALA A 154 28.93 16.81 2.48
N VAL A 155 27.86 16.95 1.69
CA VAL A 155 26.58 16.27 1.91
C VAL A 155 26.10 15.70 0.58
N THR A 156 25.72 14.43 0.58
CA THR A 156 25.03 13.79 -0.55
C THR A 156 23.65 13.36 -0.05
N LEU A 157 22.60 13.91 -0.65
CA LEU A 157 21.20 13.71 -0.29
C LEU A 157 20.48 13.01 -1.43
N TYR A 158 19.77 11.93 -1.12
CA TYR A 158 18.82 11.28 -2.01
C TYR A 158 17.41 11.79 -1.66
N ILE A 159 16.66 12.14 -2.70
CA ILE A 159 15.33 12.75 -2.60
C ILE A 159 14.37 11.93 -3.46
N ASP A 160 13.23 11.55 -2.88
CA ASP A 160 12.16 10.86 -3.59
C ASP A 160 10.77 11.29 -3.07
N ASN A 161 9.70 10.92 -3.79
CA ASN A 161 8.29 11.09 -3.42
C ASN A 161 7.90 12.51 -2.97
N VAL A 162 8.46 13.54 -3.61
CA VAL A 162 8.11 14.92 -3.30
C VAL A 162 6.69 15.19 -3.78
N ARG A 163 5.78 15.58 -2.87
CA ARG A 163 4.36 15.74 -3.16
C ARG A 163 3.68 16.76 -2.24
N TRP A 164 2.76 17.53 -2.82
CA TRP A 164 1.77 18.29 -2.06
C TRP A 164 0.56 17.39 -1.86
N ARG A 165 0.21 17.11 -0.60
CA ARG A 165 -0.92 16.26 -0.23
C ARG A 165 -2.01 17.13 0.34
N ALA A 166 -3.20 17.12 -0.28
CA ALA A 166 -4.34 17.79 0.31
C ALA A 166 -4.68 17.03 1.59
N SER A 167 -4.92 17.74 2.69
CA SER A 167 -5.59 17.09 3.82
C SER A 167 -6.99 16.71 3.35
N PRO A 168 -7.48 15.48 3.61
CA PRO A 168 -8.82 15.06 3.26
C PRO A 168 -9.81 16.13 3.79
N GLY A 169 -10.31 16.96 2.86
CA GLY A 169 -10.67 18.35 3.18
C GLY A 169 -11.64 18.55 4.34
N ALA A 170 -11.42 19.62 5.11
CA ALA A 170 -12.35 20.18 6.08
C ALA A 170 -13.05 19.13 6.97
N GLY A 171 -12.26 18.40 7.76
CA GLY A 171 -12.67 17.45 8.79
C GLY A 171 -11.59 17.34 9.88
N PRO A 172 -11.88 16.78 11.06
CA PRO A 172 -11.04 16.89 12.25
C PRO A 172 -9.79 15.99 12.16
N ALA A 173 -8.60 16.54 12.46
CA ALA A 173 -7.32 15.83 12.59
C ALA A 173 -6.90 14.98 11.35
N PRO A 174 -5.60 14.67 11.15
CA PRO A 174 -5.25 13.56 10.26
C PRO A 174 -5.96 12.31 10.76
N LEU A 175 -6.69 11.61 9.88
CA LEU A 175 -7.31 10.34 10.23
C LEU A 175 -6.17 9.36 10.54
N THR A 176 -5.98 9.08 11.82
CA THR A 176 -5.05 8.08 12.31
C THR A 176 -5.82 6.84 12.72
N GLY A 177 -5.16 5.69 12.73
CA GLY A 177 -5.77 4.47 13.21
C GLY A 177 -4.84 3.28 13.03
N PRO A 178 -5.16 2.14 13.65
CA PRO A 178 -4.42 0.89 13.47
C PRO A 178 -4.39 0.48 12.00
N ASP A 179 -3.38 -0.32 11.68
CA ASP A 179 -3.10 -0.89 10.36
C ASP A 179 -3.07 -2.42 10.50
N SER A 180 -3.19 -3.15 9.39
CA SER A 180 -3.04 -4.60 9.36
C SER A 180 -1.72 -4.99 8.68
N PRO A 181 -1.06 -6.07 9.16
CA PRO A 181 0.05 -6.71 8.46
C PRO A 181 -0.22 -7.00 6.98
N LEU A 182 0.87 -7.14 6.22
CA LEU A 182 0.86 -7.67 4.86
C LEU A 182 1.06 -9.19 4.81
N ASP A 183 1.33 -9.81 5.95
CA ASP A 183 1.61 -11.22 6.11
C ASP A 183 0.89 -11.79 7.34
N TYR A 184 0.36 -13.01 7.20
CA TYR A 184 -0.21 -13.78 8.29
C TYR A 184 0.28 -15.21 8.16
N ALA A 185 0.71 -15.82 9.28
CA ALA A 185 1.13 -17.21 9.24
C ALA A 185 0.00 -18.12 8.73
N GLY A 186 0.28 -18.86 7.65
CA GLY A 186 -0.68 -19.76 6.99
C GLY A 186 -1.69 -19.07 6.07
N PHE A 187 -1.45 -17.80 5.71
CA PHE A 187 -2.22 -17.11 4.68
C PHE A 187 -1.33 -16.29 3.76
N ASP A 188 -1.61 -16.35 2.46
CA ASP A 188 -0.92 -15.57 1.44
C ASP A 188 -1.81 -14.44 0.94
N LEU A 189 -1.24 -13.26 0.70
CA LEU A 189 -1.96 -12.12 0.12
C LEU A 189 -2.23 -12.40 -1.36
N VAL A 190 -3.48 -12.69 -1.71
CA VAL A 190 -3.85 -13.05 -3.10
C VAL A 190 -4.43 -11.88 -3.89
N TRP A 191 -4.97 -10.87 -3.21
CA TRP A 191 -5.52 -9.69 -3.86
C TRP A 191 -5.56 -8.49 -2.92
N ALA A 192 -5.24 -7.31 -3.43
CA ALA A 192 -5.33 -6.06 -2.71
C ALA A 192 -5.70 -4.89 -3.62
N ASP A 193 -6.36 -3.89 -3.05
CA ASP A 193 -6.48 -2.56 -3.63
C ASP A 193 -6.09 -1.53 -2.58
N GLU A 194 -4.94 -0.88 -2.80
CA GLU A 194 -4.37 0.17 -1.95
C GLU A 194 -4.79 1.58 -2.42
N PHE A 195 -5.68 1.67 -3.43
CA PHE A 195 -6.26 2.91 -3.94
C PHE A 195 -5.26 4.04 -4.25
N THR A 196 -4.06 3.68 -4.71
CA THR A 196 -2.94 4.60 -5.00
C THR A 196 -3.11 5.39 -6.29
N GLY A 197 -3.98 4.93 -7.19
CA GLY A 197 -4.33 5.60 -8.44
C GLY A 197 -5.13 6.89 -8.26
N ASP A 198 -5.38 7.59 -9.37
CA ASP A 198 -6.20 8.80 -9.42
C ASP A 198 -7.67 8.53 -9.79
N GLN A 199 -7.97 7.31 -10.27
CA GLN A 199 -9.29 6.81 -10.65
C GLN A 199 -9.48 5.39 -10.11
N LEU A 200 -10.74 5.00 -9.89
CA LEU A 200 -11.07 3.65 -9.44
C LEU A 200 -10.64 2.63 -10.50
N ASN A 201 -9.91 1.59 -10.10
CA ASN A 201 -9.49 0.54 -11.02
C ASN A 201 -10.70 -0.26 -11.50
N VAL A 202 -11.04 -0.13 -12.79
CA VAL A 202 -12.18 -0.81 -13.42
C VAL A 202 -11.95 -2.30 -13.65
N GLU A 203 -10.72 -2.78 -13.51
CA GLU A 203 -10.40 -4.21 -13.49
C GLU A 203 -10.76 -4.85 -12.15
N ASN A 204 -10.81 -4.04 -11.08
CA ASN A 204 -11.17 -4.48 -9.73
C ASN A 204 -12.64 -4.20 -9.38
N TRP A 205 -13.16 -3.05 -9.83
CA TRP A 205 -14.45 -2.54 -9.36
C TRP A 205 -15.39 -2.15 -10.50
N ASN A 206 -16.67 -2.36 -10.25
CA ASN A 206 -17.77 -1.76 -11.02
C ASN A 206 -18.79 -1.11 -10.08
N HIS A 207 -19.76 -0.37 -10.66
CA HIS A 207 -20.74 0.41 -9.91
C HIS A 207 -22.16 -0.13 -10.07
N ASP A 208 -22.92 -0.13 -8.97
CA ASP A 208 -24.38 -0.13 -9.04
C ASP A 208 -24.89 1.30 -9.28
N ILE A 209 -25.73 1.49 -10.30
CA ILE A 209 -26.28 2.79 -10.67
C ILE A 209 -27.80 2.80 -10.52
N GLY A 210 -28.33 3.79 -9.81
CA GLY A 210 -29.78 3.97 -9.70
C GLY A 210 -30.27 4.41 -8.33
N GLY A 211 -31.53 4.83 -8.30
CA GLY A 211 -32.18 5.35 -7.08
C GLY A 211 -33.41 4.56 -6.65
N GLY A 212 -33.49 3.24 -6.84
CA GLY A 212 -34.61 2.42 -6.34
C GLY A 212 -34.19 1.64 -5.11
N GLY A 213 -34.93 1.74 -4.00
CA GLY A 213 -34.46 1.56 -2.60
C GLY A 213 -34.00 0.18 -2.13
N TRP A 214 -33.31 -0.60 -2.98
CA TRP A 214 -32.31 -1.63 -2.64
C TRP A 214 -32.74 -2.65 -1.57
N GLY A 215 -34.03 -2.96 -1.47
CA GLY A 215 -34.60 -3.85 -0.45
C GLY A 215 -34.94 -3.17 0.88
N ASN A 216 -34.35 -2.00 1.19
CA ASN A 216 -34.40 -1.38 2.52
C ASN A 216 -35.10 -0.01 2.57
N ASN A 217 -35.79 0.39 1.50
CA ASN A 217 -36.41 1.72 1.34
C ASN A 217 -35.41 2.88 1.44
N GLU A 218 -34.26 2.70 0.83
CA GLU A 218 -33.18 3.68 0.80
C GLU A 218 -33.53 4.90 -0.09
N SER A 219 -32.97 6.07 0.22
CA SER A 219 -33.34 7.36 -0.37
C SER A 219 -32.34 7.94 -1.37
N GLN A 220 -31.12 7.40 -1.44
CA GLN A 220 -30.09 7.85 -2.37
C GLN A 220 -30.31 7.36 -3.80
N TYR A 221 -29.64 8.05 -4.73
CA TYR A 221 -29.33 7.58 -6.07
C TYR A 221 -27.83 7.25 -6.13
N TYR A 222 -27.47 5.98 -6.39
CA TYR A 222 -26.07 5.58 -6.55
C TYR A 222 -25.50 5.97 -7.92
N ARG A 223 -24.29 6.51 -7.91
CA ARG A 223 -23.58 7.06 -9.07
C ARG A 223 -22.06 6.92 -8.95
N GLU A 224 -21.38 6.96 -10.09
CA GLU A 224 -19.92 6.91 -10.18
C GLU A 224 -19.27 8.20 -9.65
N GLU A 225 -19.89 9.36 -9.86
CA GLU A 225 -19.34 10.68 -9.50
C GLU A 225 -19.32 10.97 -7.99
N ASN A 226 -19.73 9.99 -7.20
CA ASN A 226 -19.67 9.99 -5.75
C ASN A 226 -18.46 9.19 -5.23
N VAL A 227 -17.61 8.65 -6.11
CA VAL A 227 -16.30 8.06 -5.81
C VAL A 227 -15.18 9.00 -6.24
N SER A 228 -14.12 9.07 -5.44
CA SER A 228 -12.87 9.73 -5.81
C SER A 228 -11.70 9.03 -5.12
N LEU A 229 -10.54 8.97 -5.79
CA LEU A 229 -9.29 8.55 -5.17
C LEU A 229 -8.38 9.76 -4.98
N SER A 230 -7.75 9.85 -3.82
CA SER A 230 -6.79 10.91 -3.52
C SER A 230 -5.89 10.52 -2.35
N GLY A 231 -4.57 10.57 -2.57
CA GLY A 231 -3.59 10.38 -1.51
C GLY A 231 -3.53 8.95 -0.95
N GLY A 232 -3.79 7.95 -1.79
CA GLY A 232 -3.83 6.54 -1.38
C GLY A 232 -5.17 6.11 -0.77
N PHE A 233 -6.22 6.92 -0.87
CA PHE A 233 -7.51 6.60 -0.27
C PHE A 233 -8.63 6.60 -1.32
N LEU A 234 -9.48 5.58 -1.25
CA LEU A 234 -10.83 5.62 -1.82
C LEU A 234 -11.73 6.48 -0.92
N THR A 235 -12.49 7.39 -1.52
CA THR A 235 -13.55 8.13 -0.82
C THR A 235 -14.90 7.90 -1.49
N ILE A 236 -15.85 7.33 -0.75
CA ILE A 236 -17.27 7.30 -1.13
C ILE A 236 -17.97 8.47 -0.43
N THR A 237 -18.62 9.34 -1.21
CA THR A 237 -19.28 10.55 -0.69
C THR A 237 -20.79 10.48 -0.87
N ALA A 238 -21.55 10.48 0.23
CA ALA A 238 -22.98 10.75 0.23
C ALA A 238 -23.24 12.27 0.23
N LYS A 239 -24.03 12.77 -0.71
CA LYS A 239 -24.34 14.20 -0.89
C LYS A 239 -25.84 14.43 -0.80
N GLN A 240 -26.23 15.60 -0.28
CA GLN A 240 -27.59 16.11 -0.42
C GLN A 240 -27.68 16.94 -1.70
N GLU A 241 -28.18 16.33 -2.76
CA GLU A 241 -28.38 16.96 -4.06
C GLU A 241 -29.52 16.28 -4.82
N ASP A 242 -30.23 17.06 -5.64
CA ASP A 242 -31.33 16.54 -6.45
C ASP A 242 -30.80 15.84 -7.70
N TYR A 243 -31.02 14.54 -7.82
CA TYR A 243 -30.65 13.75 -8.99
C TYR A 243 -31.58 12.57 -9.21
N GLY A 244 -31.99 12.32 -10.45
CA GLY A 244 -32.77 11.13 -10.80
C GLY A 244 -34.07 10.94 -10.01
N GLY A 245 -34.68 12.03 -9.53
CA GLY A 245 -35.89 11.98 -8.70
C GLY A 245 -35.66 11.68 -7.21
N ARG A 246 -34.40 11.68 -6.76
CA ARG A 246 -33.99 11.57 -5.35
C ARG A 246 -33.32 12.85 -4.87
N ASN A 247 -33.30 13.06 -3.56
CA ASN A 247 -32.71 14.23 -2.90
C ASN A 247 -31.30 13.97 -2.34
N TYR A 248 -30.78 12.76 -2.55
CA TYR A 248 -29.46 12.34 -2.11
C TYR A 248 -28.79 11.53 -3.19
N THR A 249 -27.47 11.65 -3.30
CA THR A 249 -26.61 10.80 -4.13
C THR A 249 -25.55 10.14 -3.28
N SER A 250 -25.05 8.99 -3.72
CA SER A 250 -23.94 8.27 -3.09
C SER A 250 -23.29 7.34 -4.12
N SER A 251 -22.40 6.44 -3.70
CA SER A 251 -21.91 5.34 -4.53
C SER A 251 -22.04 3.98 -3.83
N ARG A 252 -22.13 2.94 -4.66
CA ARG A 252 -22.07 1.53 -4.31
C ARG A 252 -21.18 0.86 -5.34
N ILE A 253 -19.98 0.47 -4.93
CA ILE A 253 -19.00 -0.22 -5.77
C ILE A 253 -18.95 -1.70 -5.38
N LYS A 254 -18.61 -2.56 -6.33
CA LYS A 254 -18.53 -4.00 -6.11
C LYS A 254 -17.48 -4.66 -7.00
N THR A 255 -16.98 -5.80 -6.57
CA THR A 255 -16.04 -6.63 -7.34
C THR A 255 -16.74 -7.74 -8.15
N GLU A 256 -18.08 -7.70 -8.26
CA GLU A 256 -18.88 -8.73 -8.93
C GLU A 256 -18.36 -9.02 -10.35
N SER A 257 -18.08 -10.29 -10.65
CA SER A 257 -17.48 -10.77 -11.92
C SER A 257 -16.04 -10.32 -12.21
N LEU A 258 -15.39 -9.64 -11.27
CA LEU A 258 -14.00 -9.15 -11.39
C LEU A 258 -13.08 -9.85 -10.38
N PHE A 259 -13.53 -9.95 -9.12
CA PHE A 259 -12.83 -10.64 -8.06
C PHE A 259 -13.83 -11.24 -7.06
N ASP A 260 -13.61 -12.49 -6.67
CA ASP A 260 -14.29 -13.16 -5.57
C ASP A 260 -13.33 -14.02 -4.75
N PHE A 261 -13.74 -14.35 -3.53
CA PHE A 261 -12.99 -15.19 -2.60
C PHE A 261 -13.93 -16.18 -1.90
N THR A 262 -13.45 -17.35 -1.51
CA THR A 262 -14.26 -18.36 -0.79
C THR A 262 -13.91 -18.43 0.69
N TYR A 263 -12.64 -18.69 0.98
CA TYR A 263 -12.08 -18.79 2.32
C TYR A 263 -10.95 -17.78 2.47
N GLY A 264 -10.47 -17.59 3.69
CA GLY A 264 -9.37 -16.67 3.93
C GLY A 264 -9.70 -15.56 4.90
N ARG A 265 -8.81 -14.57 4.93
CA ARG A 265 -8.94 -13.34 5.70
C ARG A 265 -9.22 -12.18 4.76
N VAL A 266 -10.13 -11.30 5.15
CA VAL A 266 -10.34 -10.00 4.49
C VAL A 266 -10.08 -8.92 5.52
N ASP A 267 -9.19 -7.98 5.21
CA ASP A 267 -8.95 -6.79 6.01
C ASP A 267 -9.34 -5.54 5.21
N ILE A 268 -10.20 -4.70 5.78
CA ILE A 268 -10.60 -3.42 5.19
C ILE A 268 -10.32 -2.31 6.19
N ARG A 269 -9.41 -1.41 5.85
CA ARG A 269 -9.09 -0.26 6.70
C ARG A 269 -9.89 0.97 6.29
N ALA A 270 -10.82 1.38 7.12
CA ALA A 270 -11.73 2.49 6.78
C ALA A 270 -12.04 3.42 7.96
N ALA A 271 -12.32 4.68 7.64
CA ALA A 271 -12.92 5.68 8.52
C ALA A 271 -14.36 5.94 8.07
N LEU A 272 -15.30 5.88 9.02
CA LEU A 272 -16.73 5.80 8.70
C LEU A 272 -17.44 7.17 8.79
N PRO A 273 -18.52 7.38 8.02
CA PRO A 273 -19.32 8.61 8.10
C PRO A 273 -20.17 8.66 9.38
N ARG A 274 -20.78 9.81 9.66
CA ARG A 274 -21.66 9.97 10.84
C ARG A 274 -22.98 10.66 10.52
N GLY A 275 -23.87 10.68 11.50
CA GLY A 275 -25.11 11.44 11.44
C GLY A 275 -26.35 10.61 11.10
N GLN A 276 -27.48 11.11 11.59
CA GLN A 276 -28.77 10.44 11.51
C GLN A 276 -29.12 10.05 10.07
N GLY A 277 -29.53 8.80 9.86
CA GLY A 277 -29.96 8.29 8.56
C GLY A 277 -28.83 7.95 7.59
N ILE A 278 -27.56 8.02 8.01
CA ILE A 278 -26.42 7.58 7.21
C ILE A 278 -26.11 6.14 7.57
N TRP A 279 -25.88 5.30 6.56
CA TRP A 279 -25.61 3.88 6.73
C TRP A 279 -24.45 3.46 5.84
N SER A 280 -23.27 3.28 6.41
CA SER A 280 -22.10 2.75 5.70
C SER A 280 -22.05 1.24 5.83
N ALA A 281 -21.72 0.55 4.74
CA ALA A 281 -21.56 -0.89 4.71
C ALA A 281 -20.32 -1.30 3.92
N LEU A 282 -19.57 -2.24 4.48
CA LEU A 282 -18.50 -3.01 3.85
C LEU A 282 -18.91 -4.48 4.00
N TRP A 283 -19.21 -5.14 2.88
CA TRP A 283 -19.92 -6.42 2.92
C TRP A 283 -19.62 -7.24 1.67
N ALA A 284 -20.11 -8.47 1.66
CA ALA A 284 -19.90 -9.41 0.58
C ALA A 284 -21.19 -10.18 0.26
N LEU A 285 -21.35 -10.54 -1.02
CA LEU A 285 -22.52 -11.28 -1.51
C LEU A 285 -22.05 -12.47 -2.35
N GLY A 286 -22.76 -13.60 -2.27
CA GLY A 286 -22.37 -14.80 -3.02
C GLY A 286 -22.33 -14.55 -4.53
N SER A 287 -21.27 -14.98 -5.21
CA SER A 287 -21.04 -14.75 -6.64
C SER A 287 -22.12 -15.34 -7.56
N ASN A 288 -22.88 -16.32 -7.06
CA ASN A 288 -24.04 -16.88 -7.76
C ASN A 288 -25.31 -16.02 -7.62
N PHE A 289 -25.24 -14.81 -7.05
CA PHE A 289 -26.39 -13.92 -6.85
C PHE A 289 -27.22 -13.69 -8.11
N SER A 290 -26.59 -13.48 -9.26
CA SER A 290 -27.30 -13.30 -10.54
C SER A 290 -28.11 -14.52 -10.97
N GLU A 291 -27.75 -15.71 -10.49
CA GLU A 291 -28.42 -16.98 -10.81
C GLU A 291 -29.55 -17.31 -9.84
N VAL A 292 -29.31 -17.13 -8.53
CA VAL A 292 -30.20 -17.63 -7.47
C VAL A 292 -30.93 -16.53 -6.72
N GLY A 293 -30.46 -15.28 -6.81
CA GLY A 293 -30.98 -14.14 -6.09
C GLY A 293 -30.74 -14.19 -4.58
N TRP A 294 -31.14 -13.12 -3.91
CA TRP A 294 -31.10 -13.01 -2.45
C TRP A 294 -32.38 -13.59 -1.81
N PRO A 295 -32.31 -14.23 -0.63
CA PRO A 295 -31.14 -14.49 0.23
C PRO A 295 -30.43 -15.82 -0.07
N TYR A 296 -30.71 -16.44 -1.21
CA TYR A 296 -30.19 -17.77 -1.57
C TYR A 296 -28.67 -17.77 -1.78
N SER A 297 -28.14 -16.69 -2.35
CA SER A 297 -26.69 -16.52 -2.56
C SER A 297 -25.87 -16.41 -1.27
N GLY A 298 -26.52 -16.07 -0.15
CA GLY A 298 -25.85 -15.69 1.08
C GLY A 298 -25.29 -14.26 1.02
N GLU A 299 -25.12 -13.67 2.19
CA GLU A 299 -24.61 -12.31 2.43
C GLU A 299 -23.78 -12.33 3.72
N ILE A 300 -22.63 -11.67 3.69
CA ILE A 300 -21.73 -11.51 4.84
C ILE A 300 -21.46 -10.02 4.99
N ASP A 301 -22.02 -9.41 6.03
CA ASP A 301 -21.75 -8.03 6.37
C ASP A 301 -20.52 -7.97 7.26
N ILE A 302 -19.38 -7.56 6.69
CA ILE A 302 -18.11 -7.45 7.41
C ILE A 302 -18.21 -6.29 8.41
N MET A 303 -18.82 -5.19 7.99
CA MET A 303 -19.11 -4.04 8.84
C MET A 303 -20.33 -3.29 8.30
N GLU A 304 -21.32 -3.09 9.17
CA GLU A 304 -22.35 -2.07 8.98
C GLU A 304 -22.36 -1.08 10.14
N MET A 305 -22.60 0.19 9.82
CA MET A 305 -22.79 1.23 10.83
C MET A 305 -23.90 2.18 10.44
N ILE A 306 -24.77 2.51 11.40
CA ILE A 306 -25.77 3.57 11.26
C ILE A 306 -25.39 4.78 12.10
N GLY A 307 -25.41 5.97 11.51
CA GLY A 307 -25.07 7.21 12.19
C GLY A 307 -26.25 7.84 12.95
N GLY A 308 -25.95 8.78 13.86
CA GLY A 308 -26.90 9.60 14.60
C GLY A 308 -27.04 9.16 16.06
N ALA A 309 -27.13 10.14 16.96
CA ALA A 309 -27.35 9.97 18.40
C ALA A 309 -26.33 9.05 19.11
N GLY A 310 -25.08 9.01 18.63
CA GLY A 310 -24.00 8.21 19.23
C GLY A 310 -23.96 6.76 18.74
N ARG A 311 -24.78 6.40 17.75
CA ARG A 311 -24.75 5.07 17.13
C ARG A 311 -23.48 4.84 16.29
N GLU A 312 -22.73 5.90 16.01
CA GLU A 312 -21.38 5.83 15.41
C GLU A 312 -20.34 5.10 16.26
N ASN A 313 -20.67 4.79 17.51
CA ASN A 313 -19.82 4.01 18.40
C ASN A 313 -20.01 2.50 18.22
N THR A 314 -20.97 2.07 17.38
CA THR A 314 -21.38 0.67 17.28
C THR A 314 -21.43 0.24 15.82
N ILE A 315 -20.70 -0.83 15.50
CA ILE A 315 -20.77 -1.54 14.22
C ILE A 315 -21.43 -2.91 14.38
N HIS A 316 -21.87 -3.48 13.27
CA HIS A 316 -22.54 -4.78 13.20
C HIS A 316 -21.85 -5.70 12.20
N GLY A 317 -21.62 -6.95 12.61
CA GLY A 317 -21.23 -8.04 11.72
C GLY A 317 -22.38 -9.04 11.62
N THR A 318 -22.84 -9.34 10.42
CA THR A 318 -24.09 -10.09 10.19
C THR A 318 -23.93 -11.08 9.05
N VAL A 319 -24.70 -12.17 9.09
CA VAL A 319 -24.89 -13.08 7.95
C VAL A 319 -26.37 -13.24 7.63
N HIS A 320 -26.69 -13.31 6.34
CA HIS A 320 -28.04 -13.56 5.84
C HIS A 320 -28.07 -14.78 4.90
N TRP A 321 -29.11 -15.60 5.01
CA TRP A 321 -29.27 -16.79 4.17
C TRP A 321 -30.73 -17.22 4.00
N ASN A 322 -30.97 -18.18 3.12
CA ASN A 322 -32.26 -18.85 2.97
C ASN A 322 -32.34 -20.15 3.77
N VAL A 323 -33.35 -20.30 4.63
CA VAL A 323 -33.61 -21.56 5.35
C VAL A 323 -33.96 -22.67 4.35
N GLY A 324 -33.21 -23.76 4.39
CA GLY A 324 -33.30 -24.91 3.49
C GLY A 324 -32.41 -24.80 2.24
N GLY A 325 -31.66 -23.71 2.07
CA GLY A 325 -30.70 -23.52 0.98
C GLY A 325 -31.33 -23.13 -0.36
N LEU A 326 -30.58 -23.34 -1.44
CA LEU A 326 -30.91 -22.88 -2.80
C LEU A 326 -32.20 -23.48 -3.39
N SER A 327 -32.59 -24.67 -2.95
CA SER A 327 -33.72 -25.43 -3.53
C SER A 327 -35.01 -25.36 -2.71
N SER A 328 -35.03 -24.60 -1.62
CA SER A 328 -36.19 -24.47 -0.75
C SER A 328 -37.03 -23.22 -1.05
N SER A 329 -38.23 -23.17 -0.46
CA SER A 329 -39.05 -21.95 -0.50
C SER A 329 -38.35 -20.78 0.19
N TYR A 330 -38.68 -19.56 -0.23
CA TYR A 330 -38.15 -18.34 0.37
C TYR A 330 -38.47 -18.31 1.87
N ALA A 331 -37.43 -18.24 2.68
CA ALA A 331 -37.46 -18.16 4.12
C ALA A 331 -36.15 -17.52 4.61
N HIS A 332 -36.09 -16.19 4.55
CA HIS A 332 -34.93 -15.42 5.01
C HIS A 332 -34.66 -15.63 6.49
N ALA A 333 -33.40 -15.89 6.82
CA ALA A 333 -32.86 -15.88 8.16
C ALA A 333 -31.58 -15.05 8.21
N TYR A 334 -31.30 -14.51 9.39
CA TYR A 334 -30.08 -13.76 9.65
C TYR A 334 -29.69 -13.86 11.12
N VAL A 335 -28.41 -13.70 11.39
CA VAL A 335 -27.87 -13.55 12.75
C VAL A 335 -26.62 -12.70 12.67
N GLY A 336 -26.36 -11.94 13.73
CA GLY A 336 -25.21 -11.06 13.82
C GLY A 336 -25.01 -10.59 15.25
N GLU A 337 -23.91 -9.87 15.47
CA GLU A 337 -23.55 -9.30 16.76
C GLU A 337 -23.04 -7.86 16.58
N ALA A 338 -23.17 -7.06 17.63
CA ALA A 338 -22.72 -5.68 17.63
C ALA A 338 -21.40 -5.53 18.38
N PHE A 339 -20.49 -4.71 17.85
CA PHE A 339 -19.28 -4.31 18.56
C PHE A 339 -19.33 -2.81 18.86
N THR A 340 -19.14 -2.44 20.12
CA THR A 340 -19.17 -1.05 20.57
C THR A 340 -17.81 -0.60 21.08
N SER A 341 -17.32 0.51 20.55
CA SER A 341 -16.05 1.14 20.91
C SER A 341 -16.22 2.66 21.01
N ASN A 342 -15.11 3.39 20.95
CA ASN A 342 -15.13 4.82 20.69
C ASN A 342 -15.60 5.11 19.26
N ASP A 343 -15.89 6.38 18.98
CA ASP A 343 -16.46 6.86 17.71
C ASP A 343 -15.69 6.35 16.48
N PHE A 344 -16.30 5.45 15.70
CA PHE A 344 -15.71 4.89 14.47
C PHE A 344 -15.60 5.91 13.33
N SER A 345 -16.20 7.11 13.49
CA SER A 345 -16.01 8.24 12.58
C SER A 345 -14.80 9.12 12.93
N ALA A 346 -14.11 8.85 14.05
CA ALA A 346 -12.99 9.67 14.51
C ALA A 346 -11.64 9.35 13.85
N GLY A 347 -11.52 8.22 13.14
CA GLY A 347 -10.26 7.74 12.59
C GLY A 347 -10.42 6.42 11.83
N PHE A 348 -9.31 5.88 11.36
CA PHE A 348 -9.30 4.57 10.71
C PHE A 348 -9.46 3.45 11.73
N ASN A 349 -10.13 2.38 11.30
CA ASN A 349 -10.16 1.09 11.96
C ASN A 349 -9.99 0.01 10.89
N VAL A 350 -9.47 -1.15 11.27
CA VAL A 350 -9.42 -2.33 10.41
C VAL A 350 -10.61 -3.21 10.75
N PHE A 351 -11.48 -3.43 9.79
CA PHE A 351 -12.62 -4.35 9.88
C PHE A 351 -12.26 -5.63 9.15
N SER A 352 -12.37 -6.76 9.83
CA SER A 352 -11.90 -8.02 9.26
C SER A 352 -12.90 -9.15 9.40
N ILE A 353 -12.86 -10.09 8.46
CA ILE A 353 -13.36 -11.45 8.65
C ILE A 353 -12.25 -12.47 8.43
N ILE A 354 -12.35 -13.60 9.12
CA ILE A 354 -11.63 -14.84 8.81
C ILE A 354 -12.68 -15.92 8.56
N ARG A 355 -12.70 -16.48 7.35
CA ARG A 355 -13.69 -17.46 6.92
C ARG A 355 -13.01 -18.78 6.55
N THR A 356 -13.51 -19.86 7.13
CA THR A 356 -13.17 -21.24 6.79
C THR A 356 -14.43 -21.98 6.32
N GLU A 357 -14.32 -23.29 6.06
CA GLU A 357 -15.48 -24.12 5.74
C GLU A 357 -16.45 -24.25 6.93
N GLU A 358 -15.93 -24.15 8.15
CA GLU A 358 -16.63 -24.42 9.40
C GLU A 358 -17.05 -23.16 10.16
N GLN A 359 -16.53 -21.98 9.83
CA GLN A 359 -16.86 -20.75 10.55
C GLN A 359 -16.54 -19.46 9.79
N ILE A 360 -17.13 -18.36 10.26
CA ILE A 360 -16.72 -16.99 9.97
C ILE A 360 -16.48 -16.30 11.32
N GLU A 361 -15.34 -15.64 11.47
CA GLU A 361 -15.00 -14.83 12.65
C GLU A 361 -14.83 -13.37 12.23
N TRP A 362 -15.46 -12.44 12.95
CA TRP A 362 -15.32 -11.00 12.73
C TRP A 362 -14.38 -10.38 13.75
N ARG A 363 -13.57 -9.43 13.27
CA ARG A 363 -12.63 -8.68 14.09
C ARG A 363 -12.72 -7.19 13.80
N VAL A 364 -12.36 -6.40 14.82
CA VAL A 364 -12.06 -4.98 14.68
C VAL A 364 -10.70 -4.72 15.28
N ASN A 365 -9.79 -4.12 14.51
CA ASN A 365 -8.40 -3.85 14.93
C ASN A 365 -7.73 -5.12 15.49
N ASP A 366 -7.87 -6.21 14.73
CA ASP A 366 -7.44 -7.58 15.05
C ASP A 366 -8.03 -8.20 16.34
N THR A 367 -8.96 -7.52 17.01
CA THR A 367 -9.69 -8.05 18.17
C THR A 367 -10.97 -8.76 17.72
N PRO A 368 -11.13 -10.08 17.97
CA PRO A 368 -12.35 -10.80 17.62
C PRO A 368 -13.53 -10.37 18.48
N PHE A 369 -14.70 -10.21 17.86
CA PHE A 369 -15.94 -9.86 18.57
C PHE A 369 -17.12 -10.78 18.26
N TYR A 370 -17.10 -11.49 17.14
CA TYR A 370 -18.17 -12.40 16.77
C TYR A 370 -17.65 -13.61 16.00
N GLN A 371 -18.28 -14.76 16.22
CA GLN A 371 -18.01 -15.98 15.49
C GLN A 371 -19.34 -16.65 15.15
N PHE A 372 -19.48 -17.03 13.89
CA PHE A 372 -20.60 -17.79 13.37
C PHE A 372 -20.12 -19.15 12.87
N ASN A 373 -20.66 -20.24 13.41
CA ASN A 373 -20.33 -21.59 12.98
C ASN A 373 -21.15 -21.97 11.75
N ILE A 374 -20.48 -22.49 10.74
CA ILE A 374 -21.04 -23.05 9.53
C ILE A 374 -21.12 -24.57 9.69
N ASP A 375 -22.33 -25.12 9.62
CA ASP A 375 -22.56 -26.57 9.60
C ASP A 375 -22.75 -27.09 8.17
N ASP A 376 -22.71 -28.41 8.00
CA ASP A 376 -22.92 -29.08 6.71
C ASP A 376 -24.37 -29.04 6.22
N SER A 377 -25.27 -28.31 6.90
CA SER A 377 -26.66 -28.24 6.48
C SER A 377 -26.82 -27.48 5.17
N ALA A 378 -27.90 -27.78 4.45
CA ALA A 378 -28.28 -27.02 3.27
C ALA A 378 -28.56 -25.54 3.57
N ASN A 379 -28.88 -25.19 4.83
CA ASN A 379 -29.15 -23.80 5.22
C ASN A 379 -27.92 -22.91 4.99
N LEU A 380 -26.74 -23.40 5.35
CA LEU A 380 -25.50 -22.62 5.40
C LEU A 380 -24.57 -22.90 4.21
N ALA A 381 -25.03 -23.72 3.26
CA ALA A 381 -24.26 -24.09 2.07
C ALA A 381 -23.86 -22.89 1.18
N ALA A 382 -24.55 -21.75 1.29
CA ALA A 382 -24.14 -20.51 0.63
C ALA A 382 -22.73 -20.08 1.08
N PHE A 383 -22.42 -20.19 2.38
CA PHE A 383 -21.14 -19.79 2.98
C PHE A 383 -19.98 -20.76 2.71
N ARG A 384 -20.14 -21.71 1.78
CA ARG A 384 -19.06 -22.53 1.20
C ARG A 384 -18.86 -22.23 -0.30
N LYS A 385 -19.34 -21.08 -0.77
CA LYS A 385 -19.23 -20.62 -2.17
C LYS A 385 -18.42 -19.32 -2.27
N PRO A 386 -17.95 -18.93 -3.47
CA PRO A 386 -17.28 -17.65 -3.68
C PRO A 386 -18.21 -16.45 -3.42
N PHE A 387 -17.64 -15.36 -2.88
CA PHE A 387 -18.31 -14.10 -2.58
C PHE A 387 -17.50 -12.93 -3.18
N PHE A 388 -18.20 -11.96 -3.75
CA PHE A 388 -17.62 -10.68 -4.17
C PHE A 388 -17.89 -9.59 -3.13
N LEU A 389 -17.03 -8.58 -3.09
CA LEU A 389 -17.09 -7.47 -2.13
C LEU A 389 -17.99 -6.34 -2.64
N ILE A 390 -18.60 -5.60 -1.71
CA ILE A 390 -19.47 -4.44 -1.96
C ILE A 390 -19.21 -3.37 -0.91
N PHE A 391 -18.89 -2.14 -1.35
CA PHE A 391 -18.72 -0.97 -0.46
C PHE A 391 -19.74 0.11 -0.83
N ASN A 392 -20.47 0.63 0.16
CA ASN A 392 -21.41 1.73 -0.07
C ASN A 392 -21.70 2.60 1.16
N ILE A 393 -22.30 3.76 0.89
CA ILE A 393 -23.03 4.54 1.90
C ILE A 393 -24.47 4.69 1.43
N ALA A 394 -25.41 4.03 2.10
CA ALA A 394 -26.83 4.28 1.96
C ALA A 394 -27.25 5.55 2.73
N VAL A 395 -28.30 6.22 2.24
CA VAL A 395 -28.91 7.39 2.88
C VAL A 395 -30.38 7.11 3.09
N GLY A 396 -30.81 7.06 4.34
CA GLY A 396 -32.15 6.65 4.73
C GLY A 396 -32.37 5.15 4.59
N GLY A 397 -33.39 4.65 5.29
CA GLY A 397 -33.79 3.25 5.24
C GLY A 397 -34.58 2.86 6.48
N ILE A 398 -35.16 1.66 6.46
CA ILE A 398 -35.96 1.17 7.60
C ILE A 398 -35.12 1.11 8.89
N TRP A 399 -33.88 0.62 8.79
CA TRP A 399 -32.99 0.44 9.94
C TRP A 399 -32.27 1.72 10.40
N PRO A 400 -31.57 2.48 9.55
CA PRO A 400 -30.90 3.72 10.00
C PRO A 400 -31.89 4.82 10.41
N GLY A 401 -33.16 4.72 9.99
CA GLY A 401 -34.08 5.85 9.92
C GLY A 401 -33.70 6.76 8.74
N TYR A 402 -34.30 7.94 8.67
CA TYR A 402 -34.05 8.91 7.59
C TYR A 402 -33.21 10.08 8.10
N PRO A 403 -32.47 10.78 7.23
CA PRO A 403 -31.82 12.04 7.58
C PRO A 403 -32.82 13.05 8.16
N ASP A 404 -32.37 13.82 9.13
CA ASP A 404 -33.14 14.91 9.74
C ASP A 404 -32.31 16.19 9.83
N ALA A 405 -32.80 17.20 10.57
CA ALA A 405 -32.11 18.48 10.71
C ALA A 405 -30.75 18.40 11.42
N SER A 406 -30.42 17.26 12.06
CA SER A 406 -29.11 17.02 12.67
C SER A 406 -28.10 16.40 11.70
N THR A 407 -28.55 15.84 10.58
CA THR A 407 -27.68 15.24 9.58
C THR A 407 -26.96 16.32 8.78
N THR A 408 -25.64 16.33 8.82
CA THR A 408 -24.82 17.21 8.00
C THR A 408 -24.40 16.48 6.72
N PHE A 409 -24.34 17.20 5.60
CA PHE A 409 -23.82 16.69 4.34
C PHE A 409 -22.70 17.62 3.82
N PRO A 410 -21.73 17.10 3.05
CA PRO A 410 -21.60 15.71 2.62
C PRO A 410 -21.10 14.78 3.75
N GLN A 411 -21.36 13.48 3.61
CA GLN A 411 -20.83 12.43 4.46
C GLN A 411 -19.89 11.54 3.67
N LYS A 412 -18.82 11.07 4.30
CA LYS A 412 -17.73 10.37 3.61
C LYS A 412 -17.34 9.11 4.35
N MET A 413 -17.18 8.02 3.61
CA MET A 413 -16.44 6.84 4.02
C MET A 413 -15.11 6.88 3.28
N ILE A 414 -14.02 6.79 4.02
CA ILE A 414 -12.66 6.83 3.48
C ILE A 414 -12.05 5.46 3.72
N VAL A 415 -11.59 4.79 2.67
CA VAL A 415 -10.99 3.47 2.71
C VAL A 415 -9.53 3.61 2.28
N ASP A 416 -8.62 3.10 3.10
CA ASP A 416 -7.17 3.08 2.85
C ASP A 416 -6.79 1.91 1.97
N TYR A 417 -7.24 0.71 2.34
CA TYR A 417 -7.05 -0.47 1.53
C TYR A 417 -8.13 -1.50 1.79
N VAL A 418 -8.21 -2.45 0.87
CA VAL A 418 -8.76 -3.78 1.12
C VAL A 418 -7.71 -4.82 0.72
N ARG A 419 -7.51 -5.81 1.59
CA ARG A 419 -6.57 -6.91 1.39
C ARG A 419 -7.28 -8.23 1.64
N VAL A 420 -7.09 -9.18 0.74
CA VAL A 420 -7.68 -10.52 0.81
C VAL A 420 -6.56 -11.54 0.78
N PHE A 421 -6.55 -12.37 1.81
CA PHE A 421 -5.57 -13.42 2.01
C PHE A 421 -6.26 -14.77 1.93
N GLU A 422 -5.70 -15.73 1.22
CA GLU A 422 -6.20 -17.11 1.19
C GLU A 422 -5.31 -18.02 2.05
N PRO A 423 -5.84 -19.14 2.57
CA PRO A 423 -5.01 -20.11 3.28
C PRO A 423 -3.87 -20.58 2.38
N THR A 424 -2.63 -20.57 2.89
CA THR A 424 -1.47 -21.05 2.14
C THR A 424 -1.70 -22.48 1.69
N ASP A 425 -1.55 -22.73 0.39
CA ASP A 425 -1.58 -24.07 -0.18
C ASP A 425 -0.19 -24.70 -0.01
N PRO A 426 -0.02 -25.71 0.87
CA PRO A 426 1.30 -26.29 1.14
C PRO A 426 1.89 -27.04 -0.06
N ASP A 427 1.07 -27.33 -1.08
CA ASP A 427 1.46 -28.07 -2.28
C ASP A 427 1.64 -27.14 -3.50
N LEU A 428 1.54 -25.80 -3.35
CA LEU A 428 1.77 -24.84 -4.43
C LEU A 428 3.27 -24.75 -4.74
N ASP A 429 3.61 -24.86 -6.03
CA ASP A 429 4.94 -24.73 -6.62
C ASP A 429 4.77 -23.80 -7.83
N THR A 430 5.08 -22.53 -7.63
CA THR A 430 4.71 -21.43 -8.52
C THR A 430 5.54 -21.42 -9.81
N ASP A 431 6.84 -21.71 -9.73
CA ASP A 431 7.75 -21.71 -10.88
C ASP A 431 8.05 -23.10 -11.47
N GLN A 432 7.54 -24.16 -10.84
CA GLN A 432 7.60 -25.55 -11.28
C GLN A 432 9.01 -26.13 -11.34
N ASP A 433 9.87 -25.69 -10.44
CA ASP A 433 11.25 -26.18 -10.32
C ASP A 433 11.37 -27.46 -9.46
N GLY A 434 10.29 -27.81 -8.75
CA GLY A 434 10.19 -29.00 -7.91
C GLY A 434 10.27 -28.75 -6.40
N LEU A 435 10.35 -27.50 -5.97
CA LEU A 435 10.14 -27.05 -4.58
C LEU A 435 8.77 -26.38 -4.44
N THR A 436 8.10 -26.56 -3.31
CA THR A 436 6.89 -25.78 -3.04
C THR A 436 7.25 -24.37 -2.59
N ASP A 437 6.38 -23.37 -2.81
CA ASP A 437 6.56 -21.98 -2.35
C ASP A 437 6.88 -21.92 -0.83
N THR A 438 6.35 -22.89 -0.06
CA THR A 438 6.65 -23.03 1.37
C THR A 438 8.07 -23.56 1.64
N GLU A 439 8.55 -24.50 0.84
CA GLU A 439 9.94 -25.00 0.90
C GLU A 439 10.92 -23.91 0.49
N GLU A 440 10.61 -23.16 -0.58
CA GLU A 440 11.41 -22.04 -1.08
C GLU A 440 11.53 -20.91 -0.06
N SER A 441 10.41 -20.49 0.55
CA SER A 441 10.44 -19.51 1.63
C SER A 441 11.33 -19.95 2.81
N ALA A 442 11.40 -21.26 3.09
CA ALA A 442 12.26 -21.80 4.14
C ALA A 442 13.75 -21.84 3.75
N LEU A 443 14.05 -21.96 2.45
CA LEU A 443 15.39 -21.95 1.87
C LEU A 443 15.88 -20.53 1.56
N GLY A 444 14.98 -19.55 1.49
CA GLY A 444 15.27 -18.16 1.17
C GLY A 444 15.40 -17.89 -0.34
N THR A 445 14.89 -18.79 -1.18
CA THR A 445 14.78 -18.64 -2.64
C THR A 445 13.51 -17.84 -3.03
N ASP A 446 13.40 -17.41 -4.28
CA ASP A 446 12.24 -16.65 -4.78
C ASP A 446 11.24 -17.60 -5.48
N PRO A 447 10.01 -17.79 -4.93
CA PRO A 447 8.99 -18.70 -5.50
C PRO A 447 8.53 -18.43 -6.93
N ASN A 448 8.97 -17.33 -7.54
CA ASN A 448 8.65 -16.98 -8.91
C ASN A 448 9.85 -17.14 -9.85
N ASN A 449 10.99 -17.64 -9.36
CA ASN A 449 12.23 -17.72 -10.09
C ASN A 449 12.90 -19.08 -9.87
N PRO A 450 12.88 -19.98 -10.87
CA PRO A 450 13.30 -21.36 -10.69
C PRO A 450 14.80 -21.53 -10.49
N ASP A 451 15.61 -20.47 -10.62
CA ASP A 451 17.07 -20.47 -10.50
C ASP A 451 17.46 -19.15 -9.79
N SER A 452 17.49 -19.19 -8.46
CA SER A 452 17.57 -18.01 -7.60
C SER A 452 18.92 -17.30 -7.68
N ASP A 453 19.99 -18.01 -7.99
CA ASP A 453 21.34 -17.45 -8.07
C ASP A 453 21.90 -17.31 -9.50
N GLY A 454 21.20 -17.86 -10.48
CA GLY A 454 21.43 -17.67 -11.90
C GLY A 454 22.60 -18.46 -12.46
N ASP A 455 22.99 -19.57 -11.83
CA ASP A 455 24.15 -20.38 -12.21
C ASP A 455 23.84 -21.45 -13.27
N GLY A 456 22.55 -21.68 -13.53
CA GLY A 456 22.05 -22.62 -14.53
C GLY A 456 21.48 -23.93 -13.99
N LEU A 457 21.47 -24.15 -12.67
CA LEU A 457 20.67 -25.17 -12.00
C LEU A 457 19.39 -24.55 -11.43
N SER A 458 18.32 -25.34 -11.38
CA SER A 458 17.12 -24.89 -10.66
C SER A 458 17.28 -25.06 -9.14
N ASP A 459 16.59 -24.27 -8.32
CA ASP A 459 16.69 -24.35 -6.85
C ASP A 459 16.34 -25.78 -6.36
N GLY A 460 15.34 -26.41 -6.97
CA GLY A 460 14.97 -27.81 -6.76
C GLY A 460 16.02 -28.83 -7.23
N GLU A 461 16.73 -28.58 -8.32
CA GLU A 461 17.86 -29.40 -8.75
C GLU A 461 19.01 -29.29 -7.76
N GLU A 462 19.29 -28.09 -7.28
CA GLU A 462 20.34 -27.82 -6.30
C GLU A 462 20.08 -28.47 -4.95
N VAL A 463 18.86 -28.36 -4.42
CA VAL A 463 18.45 -29.09 -3.20
C VAL A 463 18.61 -30.60 -3.38
N THR A 464 18.32 -31.11 -4.58
CA THR A 464 18.48 -32.53 -4.92
C THR A 464 19.96 -32.94 -4.97
N LEU A 465 20.83 -32.07 -5.49
CA LEU A 465 22.28 -32.29 -5.59
C LEU A 465 23.01 -32.04 -4.26
N GLY A 466 22.40 -31.28 -3.36
CA GLY A 466 22.97 -30.86 -2.08
C GLY A 466 23.82 -29.59 -2.17
N THR A 467 23.75 -28.85 -3.29
CA THR A 467 24.33 -27.52 -3.47
C THR A 467 23.44 -26.46 -2.82
N HIS A 468 23.84 -25.20 -2.85
CA HIS A 468 23.17 -24.09 -2.19
C HIS A 468 22.40 -23.22 -3.19
N PRO A 469 21.04 -23.25 -3.18
CA PRO A 469 20.16 -22.51 -4.12
C PRO A 469 20.31 -20.98 -4.23
N ASN A 470 21.21 -20.38 -3.47
CA ASN A 470 21.41 -18.94 -3.38
C ASN A 470 22.89 -18.58 -3.52
N ARG A 471 23.70 -19.51 -4.03
CA ARG A 471 25.15 -19.43 -4.08
C ARG A 471 25.62 -20.12 -5.36
N PRO A 472 26.01 -19.33 -6.39
CA PRO A 472 26.40 -19.89 -7.68
C PRO A 472 27.61 -20.83 -7.66
N ASP A 473 28.29 -20.97 -6.52
CA ASP A 473 29.51 -21.76 -6.33
C ASP A 473 29.47 -22.20 -4.85
N THR A 474 29.03 -23.44 -4.62
CA THR A 474 28.78 -23.98 -3.29
C THR A 474 30.08 -24.25 -2.52
N ASP A 475 31.10 -24.75 -3.21
CA ASP A 475 32.34 -25.21 -2.61
C ASP A 475 33.51 -24.20 -2.67
N GLU A 476 33.24 -23.03 -3.28
CA GLU A 476 34.10 -21.86 -3.40
C GLU A 476 35.41 -22.15 -4.16
N ASP A 477 35.39 -23.06 -5.13
CA ASP A 477 36.57 -23.39 -5.95
C ASP A 477 36.73 -22.51 -7.21
N GLY A 478 35.70 -21.70 -7.52
CA GLY A 478 35.71 -20.73 -8.61
C GLY A 478 35.06 -21.20 -9.91
N VAL A 479 34.44 -22.39 -9.92
CA VAL A 479 33.51 -22.86 -10.96
C VAL A 479 32.09 -22.87 -10.39
N SER A 480 31.08 -22.53 -11.20
CA SER A 480 29.72 -22.59 -10.70
C SER A 480 29.18 -24.01 -10.62
N ASP A 481 28.25 -24.26 -9.70
CA ASP A 481 27.66 -25.59 -9.51
C ASP A 481 27.01 -26.08 -10.81
N GLY A 482 26.33 -25.18 -11.53
CA GLY A 482 25.77 -25.44 -12.86
C GLY A 482 26.80 -25.73 -13.96
N ASP A 483 27.94 -25.04 -13.97
CA ASP A 483 29.02 -25.32 -14.93
C ASP A 483 29.67 -26.69 -14.64
N GLU A 484 29.78 -27.06 -13.37
CA GLU A 484 30.32 -28.34 -12.93
C GLU A 484 29.40 -29.51 -13.28
N VAL A 485 28.11 -29.39 -12.99
CA VAL A 485 27.12 -30.40 -13.36
C VAL A 485 27.08 -30.56 -14.90
N ALA A 486 27.15 -29.46 -15.65
CA ALA A 486 27.22 -29.50 -17.11
C ALA A 486 28.52 -30.16 -17.64
N ALA A 487 29.64 -29.98 -16.94
CA ALA A 487 30.93 -30.62 -17.24
C ALA A 487 31.02 -32.08 -16.74
N GLY A 488 30.12 -32.48 -15.84
CA GLY A 488 30.11 -33.79 -15.19
C GLY A 488 31.14 -33.93 -14.06
N THR A 489 31.53 -32.80 -13.43
CA THR A 489 32.32 -32.76 -12.19
C THR A 489 31.39 -32.72 -10.96
N ASP A 490 31.95 -32.67 -9.75
CA ASP A 490 31.19 -32.81 -8.49
C ASP A 490 31.13 -31.44 -7.80
N PRO A 491 29.97 -30.75 -7.79
CA PRO A 491 29.82 -29.37 -7.31
C PRO A 491 29.96 -29.19 -5.79
N LEU A 492 30.30 -30.27 -5.08
CA LEU A 492 30.56 -30.26 -3.64
C LEU A 492 32.04 -30.54 -3.33
N TYR A 493 32.90 -30.62 -4.35
CA TYR A 493 34.28 -31.05 -4.22
C TYR A 493 35.28 -30.05 -4.81
N ASN A 494 35.77 -29.18 -3.93
CA ASN A 494 36.79 -28.20 -4.26
C ASN A 494 38.10 -28.89 -4.69
N GLU A 495 38.46 -28.78 -5.97
CA GLU A 495 39.67 -29.39 -6.53
C GLU A 495 40.98 -28.68 -6.08
N GLU A 496 40.90 -27.50 -5.44
CA GLU A 496 42.07 -26.73 -4.99
C GLU A 496 42.69 -27.21 -3.66
N GLU A 497 42.12 -28.19 -2.96
CA GLU A 497 42.85 -28.88 -1.87
C GLU A 497 43.90 -29.83 -2.48
N PRO A 498 45.20 -29.48 -2.48
CA PRO A 498 46.18 -30.32 -3.11
C PRO A 498 46.25 -31.61 -2.30
N PHE A 499 46.07 -32.76 -2.98
CA PHE A 499 46.60 -34.04 -2.52
C PHE A 499 47.97 -33.77 -1.91
N ASN A 500 48.06 -33.83 -0.58
CA ASN A 500 49.26 -33.49 0.15
C ASN A 500 50.37 -34.39 -0.41
N SER A 501 51.20 -33.83 -1.29
CA SER A 501 52.15 -34.58 -2.13
C SER A 501 53.22 -35.28 -1.28
N ASN A 502 53.18 -35.12 0.04
CA ASN A 502 53.89 -35.93 1.00
C ASN A 502 53.41 -37.39 1.06
N PHE A 503 52.15 -37.74 0.77
CA PHE A 503 51.73 -39.15 0.87
C PHE A 503 52.27 -40.01 -0.29
N LEU A 504 52.36 -39.45 -1.49
CA LEU A 504 52.96 -40.12 -2.66
C LEU A 504 54.49 -40.16 -2.57
N ILE A 505 55.13 -39.12 -2.01
CA ILE A 505 56.59 -39.11 -1.76
C ILE A 505 56.96 -40.10 -0.63
N ILE A 506 56.16 -40.21 0.44
CA ILE A 506 56.37 -41.18 1.52
C ILE A 506 56.22 -42.63 1.00
N LEU A 507 55.28 -42.91 0.10
CA LEU A 507 55.14 -44.22 -0.54
C LEU A 507 56.30 -44.56 -1.49
N ILE A 508 56.80 -43.57 -2.25
CA ILE A 508 57.95 -43.77 -3.15
C ILE A 508 59.27 -43.93 -2.36
N GLU A 509 59.44 -43.22 -1.24
CA GLU A 509 60.61 -43.36 -0.36
C GLU A 509 60.57 -44.63 0.50
N ALA A 510 59.38 -45.08 0.94
CA ALA A 510 59.21 -46.38 1.59
C ALA A 510 59.50 -47.55 0.63
N ALA A 511 59.06 -47.45 -0.63
CA ALA A 511 59.38 -48.43 -1.67
C ALA A 511 60.87 -48.44 -2.08
N LYS A 512 61.57 -47.30 -2.00
CA LYS A 512 63.02 -47.21 -2.21
C LYS A 512 63.83 -47.77 -1.04
N ARG A 513 63.37 -47.64 0.20
CA ARG A 513 64.03 -48.22 1.39
C ARG A 513 63.81 -49.73 1.53
N ALA A 514 62.72 -50.27 1.01
CA ALA A 514 62.45 -51.72 1.01
C ALA A 514 63.27 -52.53 -0.01
N ASN A 515 63.96 -51.87 -0.95
CA ASN A 515 64.78 -52.51 -2.00
C ASN A 515 66.30 -52.35 -1.77
N SER A 516 66.74 -51.88 -0.60
CA SER A 516 68.16 -51.67 -0.28
C SER A 516 68.65 -52.39 0.99
N GLU A 517 67.98 -53.45 1.43
CA GLU A 517 68.52 -54.42 2.40
C GLU A 517 68.53 -55.84 1.82
#